data_AF-A0A0R0LUH4-F1
#
_entry.id   AF-A0A0R0LUH4-F1
#
_cell.length_a   1.000
_cell.length_b   1.000
_cell.length_c   1.000
_cell.angle_alpha   90.00
_cell.angle_beta   90.00
_cell.angle_gamma   90.00
#
_symmetry.space_group_name_H-M   'P 1'
#
loop_
_entity.id
_entity.type
_entity.pdbx_description
1 polymer ?
#
loop_
_entity_poly.entity_id
_entity_poly.type
_entity_poly.pdbx_seq_one_letter_code
_entity_poly.pdbx_strand_id
1 'polypeptide(L)'
;MNQENDEFFEIERKRRQNVQKQMDALVQRRKILNQKVLYELEELKRQNESIESFLFTPYFPSREIEQQNLSFPEQVPKNDQFLSNDQIEQNFTIQNEVQKPEQHMTESENEPQNLSFTETPSLEIDSSLLEDQSNPNLQYQKSGMNINLSDFFLQNYVFTQQYIITEKNLQNEKSKMSSSAQFKLKLLVNKRIGQITTDLQHLAQIINICKENYNLVFIELLIIKILQQAKVQISNNFEIYKSYGLLLSELYSNDLHSLLLMSLIYNQDKEKNLKSIYTPYFELLRIRNMFSESFNFIASVLNERPNFDVFFILESYLLILGPNMLRYYGGRFKGVLKYIVNIYIRMGDNEPSIVRIKTIIDKLVNSYM
;
A
#
# COMPACT_ATOMS: atom_id res chain seq x y z
N MET A 1 14.18 19.96 -55.29
CA MET A 1 13.74 20.86 -54.21
C MET A 1 12.23 20.87 -53.96
N ASN A 2 11.35 20.59 -54.94
CA ASN A 2 9.89 20.56 -54.67
C ASN A 2 9.35 19.23 -54.12
N GLN A 3 9.94 18.08 -54.47
CA GLN A 3 9.44 16.76 -54.02
C GLN A 3 9.62 16.48 -52.52
N GLU A 4 10.75 16.87 -51.93
CA GLU A 4 11.03 16.63 -50.50
C GLU A 4 10.10 17.43 -49.58
N ASN A 5 9.69 18.63 -50.00
CA ASN A 5 8.73 19.44 -49.27
C ASN A 5 7.33 18.82 -49.30
N ASP A 6 6.90 18.31 -50.45
CA ASP A 6 5.58 17.67 -50.60
C ASP A 6 5.49 16.39 -49.74
N GLU A 7 6.56 15.59 -49.70
CA GLU A 7 6.65 14.39 -48.87
C GLU A 7 6.59 14.73 -47.37
N PHE A 8 7.31 15.77 -46.93
CA PHE A 8 7.25 16.25 -45.54
C PHE A 8 5.83 16.68 -45.13
N PHE A 9 5.14 17.45 -45.97
CA PHE A 9 3.77 17.87 -45.67
C PHE A 9 2.78 16.71 -45.63
N GLU A 10 2.97 15.67 -46.45
CA GLU A 10 2.12 14.49 -46.42
C GLU A 10 2.34 13.66 -45.15
N ILE A 11 3.60 13.50 -44.70
CA ILE A 11 3.93 12.83 -43.44
C ILE A 11 3.30 13.59 -42.26
N GLU A 12 3.45 14.90 -42.21
CA GLU A 12 2.91 15.74 -41.13
C GLU A 12 1.37 15.72 -41.12
N ARG A 13 0.73 15.70 -42.29
CA ARG A 13 -0.72 15.52 -42.41
C ARG A 13 -1.18 14.17 -41.85
N LYS A 14 -0.50 13.06 -42.21
CA LYS A 14 -0.81 11.72 -41.69
C LYS A 14 -0.61 11.65 -40.17
N ARG A 15 0.45 12.27 -39.65
CA ARG A 15 0.72 12.36 -38.21
C ARG A 15 -0.41 13.07 -37.46
N ARG A 16 -0.85 14.24 -37.95
CA ARG A 16 -1.97 14.99 -37.36
C ARG A 16 -3.28 14.20 -37.38
N GLN A 17 -3.57 13.51 -38.49
CA GLN A 17 -4.75 12.65 -38.58
C GLN A 17 -4.71 11.48 -37.58
N ASN A 18 -3.54 10.88 -37.36
CA ASN A 18 -3.38 9.80 -36.39
C ASN A 18 -3.56 10.30 -34.94
N VAL A 19 -2.97 11.44 -34.59
CA VAL A 19 -3.14 12.08 -33.29
C VAL A 19 -4.61 12.42 -33.04
N GLN A 20 -5.31 12.98 -34.03
CA GLN A 20 -6.74 13.29 -33.90
C GLN A 20 -7.57 12.02 -33.65
N LYS A 21 -7.32 10.94 -34.39
CA LYS A 21 -8.01 9.64 -34.18
C LYS A 21 -7.78 9.09 -32.77
N GLN A 22 -6.56 9.18 -32.25
CA GLN A 22 -6.25 8.75 -30.89
C GLN A 22 -6.95 9.62 -29.84
N MET A 23 -7.00 10.93 -30.06
CA MET A 23 -7.72 11.86 -29.19
C MET A 23 -9.22 11.55 -29.16
N ASP A 24 -9.83 11.35 -30.32
CA ASP A 24 -11.25 11.00 -30.43
C ASP A 24 -11.56 9.67 -29.73
N ALA A 25 -10.69 8.67 -29.87
CA ALA A 25 -10.82 7.39 -29.17
C ALA A 25 -10.75 7.53 -27.63
N LEU A 26 -9.86 8.41 -27.12
CA LEU A 26 -9.78 8.70 -25.69
C LEU A 26 -11.03 9.42 -25.18
N VAL A 27 -11.55 10.40 -25.93
CA VAL A 27 -12.80 11.08 -25.59
C VAL A 27 -13.97 10.10 -25.54
N GLN A 28 -14.08 9.18 -26.51
CA GLN A 28 -15.12 8.15 -26.50
C GLN A 28 -15.00 7.20 -25.31
N ARG A 29 -13.78 6.73 -24.98
CA ARG A 29 -13.55 5.92 -23.78
C ARG A 29 -13.96 6.64 -22.51
N ARG A 30 -13.66 7.95 -22.39
CA ARG A 30 -14.06 8.76 -21.23
C ARG A 30 -15.57 8.91 -21.14
N LYS A 31 -16.27 9.10 -22.26
CA LYS A 31 -17.75 9.14 -22.29
C LYS A 31 -18.38 7.84 -21.79
N ILE A 32 -17.88 6.70 -22.26
CA ILE A 32 -18.35 5.37 -21.81
C ILE A 32 -18.09 5.18 -20.31
N LEU A 33 -16.92 5.56 -19.82
CA LEU A 33 -16.59 5.47 -18.40
C LEU A 33 -17.52 6.32 -17.54
N ASN A 34 -17.76 7.57 -17.94
CA ASN A 34 -18.69 8.46 -17.23
C ASN A 34 -20.12 7.91 -17.20
N GLN A 35 -20.59 7.28 -18.29
CA GLN A 35 -21.89 6.62 -18.32
C GLN A 35 -21.97 5.44 -17.35
N LYS A 36 -20.91 4.62 -17.24
CA LYS A 36 -20.84 3.52 -16.26
C LYS A 36 -20.90 4.03 -14.82
N VAL A 37 -20.15 5.08 -14.50
CA VAL A 37 -20.16 5.70 -13.16
C VAL A 37 -21.55 6.24 -12.81
N LEU A 38 -22.23 6.89 -13.76
CA LEU A 38 -23.59 7.38 -13.55
C LEU A 38 -24.58 6.23 -13.27
N TYR A 39 -24.45 5.12 -14.01
CA TYR A 39 -25.28 3.93 -13.78
C TYR A 39 -25.04 3.33 -12.38
N GLU A 40 -23.78 3.19 -11.96
CA GLU A 40 -23.43 2.68 -10.62
C GLU A 40 -23.98 3.59 -9.51
N LEU A 41 -23.91 4.91 -9.68
CA LEU A 41 -24.50 5.87 -8.73
C LEU A 41 -26.03 5.75 -8.65
N GLU A 42 -26.72 5.49 -9.77
CA GLU A 42 -28.16 5.26 -9.77
C GLU A 42 -28.54 3.92 -9.12
N GLU A 43 -27.74 2.87 -9.25
CA GLU A 43 -27.95 1.63 -8.50
C GLU A 43 -27.76 1.82 -7.00
N LEU A 44 -26.71 2.51 -6.58
CA LEU A 44 -26.47 2.80 -5.15
C LEU A 44 -27.61 3.61 -4.54
N LYS A 45 -28.15 4.61 -5.28
CA LYS A 45 -29.34 5.35 -4.84
C LYS A 45 -30.56 4.44 -4.65
N ARG A 46 -30.83 3.55 -5.61
CA ARG A 46 -31.94 2.58 -5.51
C ARG A 46 -31.77 1.62 -4.32
N GLN A 47 -30.54 1.21 -4.01
CA GLN A 47 -30.26 0.38 -2.84
C GLN A 47 -30.52 1.14 -1.53
N ASN A 48 -30.11 2.40 -1.44
CA ASN A 48 -30.40 3.23 -0.26
C ASN A 48 -31.90 3.47 -0.07
N GLU A 49 -32.64 3.79 -1.13
CA GLU A 49 -34.11 3.97 -1.05
C GLU A 49 -34.82 2.68 -0.61
N SER A 50 -34.34 1.52 -1.05
CA SER A 50 -34.85 0.21 -0.60
C SER A 50 -34.62 0.00 0.90
N ILE A 51 -33.44 0.35 1.42
CA ILE A 51 -33.12 0.26 2.84
C ILE A 51 -34.01 1.21 3.67
N GLU A 52 -34.21 2.44 3.23
CA GLU A 52 -35.12 3.37 3.90
C GLU A 52 -36.56 2.87 3.91
N SER A 53 -37.04 2.26 2.82
CA SER A 53 -38.38 1.68 2.76
C SER A 53 -38.56 0.49 3.73
N PHE A 54 -37.49 -0.27 3.99
CA PHE A 54 -37.49 -1.38 4.95
C PHE A 54 -37.53 -0.86 6.39
N LEU A 55 -36.78 0.20 6.70
CA LEU A 55 -36.69 0.77 8.05
C LEU A 55 -37.94 1.56 8.49
N PHE A 56 -38.79 1.98 7.56
CA PHE A 56 -40.01 2.75 7.85
C PHE A 56 -41.32 1.95 7.73
N THR A 57 -41.29 0.62 7.70
CA THR A 57 -42.52 -0.16 7.86
C THR A 57 -43.03 -0.03 9.31
N PRO A 58 -44.22 0.57 9.55
CA PRO A 58 -44.74 0.70 10.91
C PRO A 58 -45.11 -0.70 11.42
N TYR A 59 -44.36 -1.17 12.41
CA TYR A 59 -44.68 -2.38 13.16
C TYR A 59 -45.96 -2.13 13.97
N PHE A 60 -47.11 -2.56 13.43
CA PHE A 60 -48.34 -2.71 14.21
C PHE A 60 -48.28 -4.08 14.90
N PRO A 61 -48.15 -4.17 16.24
CA PRO A 61 -48.18 -5.45 16.92
C PRO A 61 -49.63 -5.88 17.09
N SER A 62 -50.12 -6.74 16.20
CA SER A 62 -51.36 -7.48 16.42
C SER A 62 -51.11 -8.51 17.53
N ARG A 63 -51.74 -8.29 18.68
CA ARG A 63 -51.91 -9.26 19.75
C ARG A 63 -52.96 -10.30 19.35
N GLU A 64 -52.63 -11.58 19.50
CA GLU A 64 -53.50 -12.73 19.88
C GLU A 64 -52.61 -13.98 19.86
N ILE A 65 -52.09 -14.44 21.00
CA ILE A 65 -52.61 -15.54 21.85
C ILE A 65 -53.03 -16.78 21.02
N GLU A 66 -52.25 -17.86 21.08
CA GLU A 66 -52.68 -19.13 21.70
C GLU A 66 -51.57 -20.19 21.77
N GLN A 67 -51.64 -20.94 22.87
CA GLN A 67 -50.80 -22.07 23.26
C GLN A 67 -51.21 -23.33 22.50
N GLN A 68 -50.24 -24.22 22.21
CA GLN A 68 -50.35 -25.70 22.26
C GLN A 68 -49.00 -26.29 21.77
N ASN A 69 -48.24 -26.95 22.65
CA ASN A 69 -48.23 -28.38 22.93
C ASN A 69 -47.62 -29.29 21.83
N LEU A 70 -46.52 -29.93 22.25
CA LEU A 70 -46.16 -31.35 22.05
C LEU A 70 -45.65 -31.88 20.70
N SER A 71 -44.56 -32.65 20.89
CA SER A 71 -44.15 -33.89 20.23
C SER A 71 -43.17 -33.84 19.04
N PHE A 72 -42.02 -34.50 19.27
CA PHE A 72 -41.13 -35.09 18.27
C PHE A 72 -41.89 -36.08 17.37
N PRO A 73 -41.41 -36.29 16.14
CA PRO A 73 -40.74 -37.57 15.93
C PRO A 73 -39.46 -37.52 15.07
N GLU A 74 -38.56 -38.45 15.39
CA GLU A 74 -37.61 -39.10 14.50
C GLU A 74 -38.22 -39.43 13.13
N GLN A 75 -37.47 -39.20 12.05
CA GLN A 75 -37.14 -40.24 11.07
C GLN A 75 -36.19 -39.74 9.97
N VAL A 76 -35.21 -40.59 9.70
CA VAL A 76 -34.30 -40.64 8.54
C VAL A 76 -35.13 -40.96 7.28
N PRO A 77 -34.74 -40.47 6.09
CA PRO A 77 -34.25 -41.43 5.10
C PRO A 77 -33.02 -40.94 4.32
N LYS A 78 -32.19 -41.94 4.00
CA LYS A 78 -31.16 -41.93 2.96
C LYS A 78 -31.79 -41.62 1.59
N ASN A 79 -31.06 -40.94 0.72
CA ASN A 79 -30.93 -41.37 -0.67
C ASN A 79 -29.72 -40.71 -1.34
N ASP A 80 -28.84 -41.57 -1.83
CA ASP A 80 -27.89 -41.29 -2.90
C ASP A 80 -28.65 -40.87 -4.17
N GLN A 81 -28.10 -39.92 -4.93
CA GLN A 81 -28.10 -40.01 -6.39
C GLN A 81 -27.06 -39.05 -6.99
N PHE A 82 -26.05 -39.71 -7.58
CA PHE A 82 -25.20 -39.21 -8.66
C PHE A 82 -26.04 -38.59 -9.78
N LEU A 83 -25.61 -37.45 -10.31
CA LEU A 83 -25.71 -37.11 -11.74
C LEU A 83 -24.53 -36.23 -12.12
N SER A 84 -23.62 -36.84 -12.87
CA SER A 84 -22.64 -36.22 -13.76
C SER A 84 -23.34 -35.39 -14.84
N ASN A 85 -22.72 -34.28 -15.27
CA ASN A 85 -22.74 -33.86 -16.66
C ASN A 85 -21.50 -33.02 -16.97
N ASP A 86 -20.64 -33.61 -17.79
CA ASP A 86 -19.61 -32.97 -18.58
C ASP A 86 -20.22 -32.04 -19.66
N GLN A 87 -19.31 -31.26 -20.25
CA GLN A 87 -19.38 -30.60 -21.57
C GLN A 87 -19.95 -29.17 -21.60
N ILE A 88 -19.05 -28.19 -21.72
CA ILE A 88 -18.68 -27.57 -23.00
C ILE A 88 -17.42 -26.71 -22.75
N GLU A 89 -16.26 -27.23 -23.13
CA GLU A 89 -15.07 -26.44 -23.48
C GLU A 89 -15.08 -26.26 -25.01
N GLN A 90 -15.01 -25.01 -25.47
CA GLN A 90 -14.61 -24.70 -26.84
C GLN A 90 -13.46 -23.69 -26.83
N ASN A 91 -12.27 -24.25 -27.03
CA ASN A 91 -11.09 -23.77 -27.73
C ASN A 91 -11.13 -22.37 -28.36
N PHE A 92 -10.15 -21.54 -27.99
CA PHE A 92 -9.42 -20.70 -28.95
C PHE A 92 -7.92 -20.80 -28.68
N THR A 93 -7.25 -21.61 -29.50
CA THR A 93 -5.80 -21.68 -29.65
C THR A 93 -5.38 -20.64 -30.67
N ILE A 94 -4.45 -19.74 -30.31
CA ILE A 94 -3.64 -19.00 -31.28
C ILE A 94 -2.18 -19.33 -30.98
N GLN A 95 -1.60 -20.13 -31.87
CA GLN A 95 -0.16 -20.31 -32.01
C GLN A 95 0.42 -19.03 -32.60
N ASN A 96 1.51 -18.52 -32.02
CA ASN A 96 2.44 -17.67 -32.74
C ASN A 96 3.83 -18.28 -32.59
N GLU A 97 4.31 -18.77 -33.72
CA GLU A 97 5.64 -19.31 -33.91
C GLU A 97 6.70 -18.22 -33.74
N VAL A 98 7.77 -18.63 -33.07
CA VAL A 98 9.03 -17.93 -32.93
C VAL A 98 9.85 -18.18 -34.20
N GLN A 99 10.22 -17.13 -34.91
CA GLN A 99 11.44 -17.15 -35.73
C GLN A 99 12.29 -15.91 -35.45
N LYS A 100 13.50 -16.21 -35.00
CA LYS A 100 14.64 -15.33 -34.80
C LYS A 100 15.36 -15.21 -36.15
N PRO A 101 15.95 -14.05 -36.47
CA PRO A 101 17.36 -14.12 -36.82
C PRO A 101 18.22 -12.99 -36.23
N GLU A 102 19.40 -13.42 -35.83
CA GLU A 102 20.74 -12.84 -35.96
C GLU A 102 21.04 -11.35 -35.79
N GLN A 103 22.19 -11.18 -35.14
CA GLN A 103 22.85 -9.97 -34.68
C GLN A 103 23.60 -9.29 -35.82
N HIS A 104 23.59 -7.95 -35.86
CA HIS A 104 24.78 -7.18 -36.20
C HIS A 104 24.73 -5.78 -35.55
N MET A 105 25.92 -5.31 -35.17
CA MET A 105 26.20 -4.05 -34.47
C MET A 105 25.87 -2.80 -35.28
N THR A 106 25.43 -1.74 -34.60
CA THR A 106 25.89 -0.36 -34.83
C THR A 106 25.56 0.54 -33.63
N GLU A 107 26.50 1.43 -33.31
CA GLU A 107 26.42 2.55 -32.38
C GLU A 107 25.46 3.64 -32.90
N SER A 108 24.66 4.28 -32.03
CA SER A 108 24.63 5.75 -31.85
C SER A 108 23.60 6.20 -30.80
N GLU A 109 24.08 7.07 -29.91
CA GLU A 109 23.47 8.34 -29.45
C GLU A 109 21.97 8.48 -29.14
N ASN A 110 21.72 8.78 -27.85
CA ASN A 110 20.83 9.82 -27.29
C ASN A 110 19.46 10.11 -27.95
N GLU A 111 18.37 9.76 -27.24
CA GLU A 111 17.23 10.67 -27.04
C GLU A 111 16.43 10.31 -25.76
N PRO A 112 15.91 11.30 -25.01
CA PRO A 112 15.26 11.07 -23.72
C PRO A 112 13.78 10.67 -23.88
N GLN A 113 13.39 9.60 -23.19
CA GLN A 113 12.01 9.16 -23.12
C GLN A 113 11.15 10.12 -22.27
N ASN A 114 10.11 10.67 -22.89
CA ASN A 114 9.00 11.37 -22.26
C ASN A 114 8.26 10.43 -21.29
N LEU A 115 8.38 10.69 -19.99
CA LEU A 115 7.57 10.06 -18.94
C LEU A 115 6.18 10.72 -18.90
N SER A 116 5.14 9.95 -19.23
CA SER A 116 3.75 10.38 -19.04
C SER A 116 3.37 10.30 -17.55
N PHE A 117 2.85 11.40 -17.03
CA PHE A 117 2.33 11.48 -15.67
C PHE A 117 0.93 10.87 -15.64
N THR A 118 0.80 9.70 -14.99
CA THR A 118 -0.50 9.19 -14.56
C THR A 118 -0.85 9.83 -13.23
N GLU A 119 -2.05 10.41 -13.16
CA GLU A 119 -2.62 10.98 -11.95
C GLU A 119 -2.70 9.90 -10.87
N THR A 120 -2.07 10.17 -9.73
CA THR A 120 -2.10 9.30 -8.55
C THR A 120 -3.38 9.58 -7.79
N PRO A 121 -4.11 8.55 -7.33
CA PRO A 121 -5.32 8.75 -6.52
C PRO A 121 -4.92 9.45 -5.21
N SER A 122 -5.64 10.53 -4.89
CA SER A 122 -5.63 11.16 -3.58
C SER A 122 -6.11 10.13 -2.54
N LEU A 123 -5.35 9.98 -1.45
CA LEU A 123 -5.86 9.38 -0.22
C LEU A 123 -6.87 10.38 0.37
N GLU A 124 -8.11 10.35 -0.11
CA GLU A 124 -9.23 11.02 0.54
C GLU A 124 -9.61 10.16 1.75
N ILE A 125 -8.96 10.42 2.89
CA ILE A 125 -9.41 9.92 4.18
C ILE A 125 -10.63 10.77 4.55
N ASP A 126 -11.78 10.11 4.64
CA ASP A 126 -13.07 10.74 4.93
C ASP A 126 -12.99 11.52 6.25
N SER A 127 -13.05 12.85 6.14
CA SER A 127 -12.86 13.79 7.26
C SER A 127 -14.09 13.88 8.18
N SER A 128 -15.14 13.11 7.89
CA SER A 128 -16.38 13.05 8.69
C SER A 128 -16.24 12.30 10.03
N LEU A 129 -15.10 11.66 10.29
CA LEU A 129 -14.86 10.88 11.52
C LEU A 129 -14.39 11.70 12.75
N LEU A 130 -14.28 13.02 12.66
CA LEU A 130 -13.59 13.84 13.68
C LEU A 130 -14.45 14.94 14.36
N GLU A 131 -15.77 14.98 14.16
CA GLU A 131 -16.58 16.08 14.71
C GLU A 131 -17.19 15.86 16.11
N ASP A 132 -17.05 14.69 16.75
CA ASP A 132 -17.68 14.48 18.07
C ASP A 132 -16.69 14.60 19.25
N GLN A 133 -16.59 15.81 19.82
CA GLN A 133 -15.65 16.17 20.89
C GLN A 133 -16.05 15.69 22.30
N SER A 134 -16.79 14.59 22.46
CA SER A 134 -17.28 14.20 23.79
C SER A 134 -17.10 12.74 24.19
N ASN A 135 -16.40 11.90 23.42
CA ASN A 135 -16.16 10.50 23.80
C ASN A 135 -14.77 9.99 23.33
N PRO A 136 -13.86 9.53 24.23
CA PRO A 136 -12.50 9.12 23.84
C PRO A 136 -12.43 7.72 23.22
N ASN A 137 -13.56 7.05 23.02
CA ASN A 137 -13.61 5.82 22.22
C ASN A 137 -13.74 6.18 20.74
N LEU A 138 -12.65 6.63 20.12
CA LEU A 138 -12.54 6.54 18.67
C LEU A 138 -12.71 5.06 18.30
N GLN A 139 -13.84 4.73 17.69
CA GLN A 139 -14.12 3.40 17.17
C GLN A 139 -13.33 3.26 15.86
N TYR A 140 -12.01 3.07 15.99
CA TYR A 140 -11.12 2.89 14.84
C TYR A 140 -11.51 1.59 14.14
N GLN A 141 -11.96 1.69 12.89
CA GLN A 141 -12.19 0.49 12.10
C GLN A 141 -10.83 -0.10 11.72
N LYS A 142 -10.61 -1.37 12.07
CA LYS A 142 -9.48 -2.18 11.58
C LYS A 142 -9.56 -2.43 10.07
N SER A 143 -10.60 -1.94 9.39
CA SER A 143 -10.76 -2.05 7.95
C SER A 143 -9.67 -1.25 7.23
N GLY A 144 -9.08 -1.83 6.20
CA GLY A 144 -8.13 -1.14 5.32
C GLY A 144 -6.65 -1.22 5.69
N MET A 145 -6.26 -1.91 6.79
CA MET A 145 -4.85 -2.17 7.09
C MET A 145 -4.30 -3.36 6.28
N ASN A 146 -3.04 -3.28 5.82
CA ASN A 146 -2.38 -4.42 5.15
C ASN A 146 -2.09 -5.60 6.08
N ILE A 147 -1.90 -5.31 7.37
CA ILE A 147 -1.55 -6.29 8.38
C ILE A 147 -2.42 -6.14 9.60
N ASN A 148 -2.74 -7.28 10.21
CA ASN A 148 -3.37 -7.30 11.52
C ASN A 148 -2.33 -6.90 12.57
N LEU A 149 -2.66 -5.89 13.34
CA LEU A 149 -1.87 -5.39 14.47
C LEU A 149 -2.73 -5.40 15.73
N SER A 150 -2.12 -5.73 16.86
CA SER A 150 -2.75 -5.66 18.17
C SER A 150 -3.19 -4.24 18.51
N ASP A 151 -4.31 -4.13 19.22
CA ASP A 151 -4.87 -2.85 19.66
C ASP A 151 -3.89 -2.05 20.51
N PHE A 152 -3.06 -2.75 21.31
CA PHE A 152 -2.01 -2.13 22.12
C PHE A 152 -1.07 -1.29 21.25
N PHE A 153 -0.56 -1.83 20.14
CA PHE A 153 0.37 -1.10 19.29
C PHE A 153 -0.31 0.07 18.58
N LEU A 154 -1.52 -0.16 18.08
CA LEU A 154 -2.31 0.85 17.40
C LEU A 154 -2.54 2.06 18.33
N GLN A 155 -2.97 1.83 19.57
CA GLN A 155 -3.25 2.91 20.52
C GLN A 155 -1.99 3.65 21.00
N ASN A 156 -0.87 2.95 21.17
CA ASN A 156 0.34 3.54 21.77
C ASN A 156 1.28 4.19 20.74
N TYR A 157 1.23 3.78 19.47
CA TYR A 157 2.19 4.23 18.46
C TYR A 157 1.52 4.92 17.26
N VAL A 158 0.32 4.48 16.88
CA VAL A 158 -0.35 4.90 15.66
C VAL A 158 -1.33 6.03 15.95
N PHE A 159 -2.36 5.74 16.75
CA PHE A 159 -3.42 6.67 17.12
C PHE A 159 -3.06 7.48 18.37
N THR A 160 -1.93 8.16 18.29
CA THR A 160 -1.44 8.98 19.40
C THR A 160 -2.07 10.37 19.40
N GLN A 161 -2.05 11.04 20.56
CA GLN A 161 -2.40 12.47 20.63
C GLN A 161 -1.51 13.33 19.72
N GLN A 162 -0.25 12.92 19.54
CA GLN A 162 0.65 13.56 18.59
C GLN A 162 0.07 13.50 17.17
N TYR A 163 -0.33 12.32 16.69
CA TYR A 163 -0.91 12.18 15.35
C TYR A 163 -2.12 13.09 15.14
N ILE A 164 -3.06 13.13 16.09
CA ILE A 164 -4.27 13.97 16.00
C ILE A 164 -3.89 15.46 15.86
N ILE A 165 -2.92 15.93 16.66
CA ILE A 165 -2.42 17.31 16.59
C ILE A 165 -1.74 17.56 15.24
N THR A 166 -0.88 16.64 14.80
CA THR A 166 -0.17 16.73 13.52
C THR A 166 -1.13 16.80 12.35
N GLU A 167 -2.16 15.96 12.31
CA GLU A 167 -3.17 15.93 11.25
C GLU A 167 -3.97 17.23 11.20
N LYS A 168 -4.43 17.73 12.36
CA LYS A 168 -5.12 19.02 12.44
C LYS A 168 -4.25 20.16 11.92
N ASN A 169 -2.97 20.19 12.30
CA ASN A 169 -2.04 21.21 11.85
C ASN A 169 -1.75 21.11 10.35
N LEU A 170 -1.63 19.89 9.82
CA LEU A 170 -1.46 19.64 8.39
C LEU A 170 -2.65 20.20 7.59
N GLN A 171 -3.89 19.95 8.02
CA GLN A 171 -5.08 20.50 7.33
C GLN A 171 -5.13 22.04 7.40
N ASN A 172 -4.74 22.61 8.55
CA ASN A 172 -4.63 24.06 8.70
C ASN A 172 -3.54 24.66 7.79
N GLU A 173 -2.40 23.99 7.61
CA GLU A 173 -1.35 24.43 6.68
C GLU A 173 -1.79 24.31 5.22
N LYS A 174 -2.45 23.21 4.86
CA LYS A 174 -2.99 22.99 3.50
C LYS A 174 -3.98 24.08 3.09
N SER A 175 -4.92 24.41 3.98
CA SER A 175 -5.95 25.43 3.71
C SER A 175 -5.37 26.84 3.55
N LYS A 176 -4.22 27.14 4.17
CA LYS A 176 -3.53 28.43 4.05
C LYS A 176 -2.57 28.50 2.86
N MET A 177 -2.10 27.35 2.38
CA MET A 177 -1.10 27.29 1.32
C MET A 177 -1.75 27.44 -0.07
N SER A 178 -1.22 28.35 -0.89
CA SER A 178 -1.71 28.50 -2.26
C SER A 178 -1.44 27.25 -3.11
N SER A 179 -2.32 26.96 -4.07
CA SER A 179 -2.17 25.81 -4.96
C SER A 179 -0.87 25.84 -5.76
N SER A 180 -0.36 27.03 -6.11
CA SER A 180 0.94 27.20 -6.77
C SER A 180 2.11 26.79 -5.87
N ALA A 181 2.07 27.14 -4.58
CA ALA A 181 3.10 26.74 -3.63
C ALA A 181 3.08 25.23 -3.37
N GLN A 182 1.88 24.64 -3.20
CA GLN A 182 1.72 23.19 -3.06
C GLN A 182 2.26 22.43 -4.29
N PHE A 183 1.95 22.91 -5.49
CA PHE A 183 2.45 22.31 -6.73
C PHE A 183 3.97 22.37 -6.83
N LYS A 184 4.59 23.50 -6.46
CA LYS A 184 6.06 23.64 -6.43
C LYS A 184 6.70 22.68 -5.44
N LEU A 185 6.14 22.55 -4.23
CA LEU A 185 6.62 21.58 -3.24
C LEU A 185 6.50 20.14 -3.75
N LYS A 186 5.36 19.78 -4.35
CA LYS A 186 5.15 18.46 -4.96
C LYS A 186 6.17 18.16 -6.05
N LEU A 187 6.48 19.14 -6.92
CA LEU A 187 7.51 18.98 -7.95
C LEU A 187 8.91 18.80 -7.36
N LEU A 188 9.24 19.60 -6.34
CA LEU A 188 10.52 19.49 -5.62
C LEU A 188 10.68 18.11 -5.00
N VAL A 189 9.69 17.65 -4.23
CA VAL A 189 9.69 16.32 -3.59
C VAL A 189 9.82 15.24 -4.66
N ASN A 190 8.99 15.28 -5.71
CA ASN A 190 9.04 14.29 -6.78
C ASN A 190 10.43 14.19 -7.42
N LYS A 191 11.05 15.33 -7.70
CA LYS A 191 12.38 15.40 -8.30
C LYS A 191 13.45 14.87 -7.36
N ARG A 192 13.49 15.33 -6.11
CA ARG A 192 14.57 14.99 -5.17
C ARG A 192 14.49 13.55 -4.68
N ILE A 193 13.30 13.06 -4.37
CA ILE A 193 13.13 11.69 -3.88
C ILE A 193 13.33 10.68 -5.00
N GLY A 194 12.97 11.01 -6.24
CA GLY A 194 13.28 10.17 -7.41
C GLY A 194 14.78 10.06 -7.72
N GLN A 195 15.61 10.97 -7.18
CA GLN A 195 17.06 11.01 -7.38
C GLN A 195 17.85 10.26 -6.30
N ILE A 196 17.20 9.65 -5.31
CA ILE A 196 17.89 8.93 -4.26
C ILE A 196 18.60 7.70 -4.83
N THR A 197 19.90 7.60 -4.52
CA THR A 197 20.76 6.48 -4.87
C THR A 197 21.51 6.01 -3.62
N THR A 198 22.46 5.09 -3.77
CA THR A 198 23.37 4.66 -2.68
C THR A 198 24.56 5.61 -2.45
N ASP A 199 24.69 6.68 -3.25
CA ASP A 199 25.75 7.68 -3.08
C ASP A 199 25.44 8.62 -1.90
N LEU A 200 26.24 8.51 -0.84
CA LEU A 200 26.07 9.28 0.39
C LEU A 200 26.31 10.79 0.21
N GLN A 201 27.19 11.21 -0.71
CA GLN A 201 27.44 12.64 -0.94
C GLN A 201 26.25 13.28 -1.64
N HIS A 202 25.73 12.61 -2.66
CA HIS A 202 24.52 13.07 -3.35
C HIS A 202 23.30 13.04 -2.42
N LEU A 203 23.17 12.01 -1.57
CA LEU A 203 22.12 11.93 -0.57
C LEU A 203 22.18 13.09 0.44
N ALA A 204 23.38 13.48 0.90
CA ALA A 204 23.54 14.63 1.80
C ALA A 204 23.06 15.95 1.15
N GLN A 205 23.31 16.14 -0.14
CA GLN A 205 22.80 17.29 -0.88
C GLN A 205 21.26 17.29 -0.94
N ILE A 206 20.64 16.13 -1.20
CA ILE A 206 19.19 15.97 -1.19
C ILE A 206 18.62 16.30 0.20
N ILE A 207 19.22 15.76 1.27
CA ILE A 207 18.81 16.01 2.66
C ILE A 207 18.81 17.51 2.97
N ASN A 208 19.87 18.24 2.60
CA ASN A 208 19.95 19.67 2.86
C ASN A 208 18.83 20.45 2.15
N ILE A 209 18.54 20.13 0.89
CA ILE A 209 17.43 20.74 0.15
C ILE A 209 16.08 20.44 0.81
N CYS A 210 15.89 19.20 1.32
CA CYS A 210 14.68 18.82 2.03
C CYS A 210 14.54 19.58 3.36
N LYS A 211 15.63 19.79 4.11
CA LYS A 211 15.64 20.55 5.38
C LYS A 211 15.20 22.00 5.19
N GLU A 212 15.57 22.64 4.07
CA GLU A 212 15.17 24.02 3.75
C GLU A 212 13.66 24.19 3.47
N ASN A 213 12.97 23.12 3.10
CA ASN A 213 11.56 23.16 2.70
C ASN A 213 10.64 22.47 3.73
N TYR A 214 11.15 22.26 4.95
CA TYR A 214 10.52 21.40 5.95
C TYR A 214 9.29 22.06 6.60
N ASN A 215 8.10 21.62 6.18
CA ASN A 215 6.79 21.91 6.79
C ASN A 215 5.89 20.66 6.72
N LEU A 216 4.70 20.68 7.33
CA LEU A 216 3.85 19.48 7.40
C LEU A 216 3.37 19.02 6.02
N VAL A 217 3.04 19.96 5.12
CA VAL A 217 2.66 19.64 3.73
C VAL A 217 3.80 18.96 2.99
N PHE A 218 5.03 19.44 3.18
CA PHE A 218 6.23 18.80 2.63
C PHE A 218 6.44 17.40 3.19
N ILE A 219 6.26 17.20 4.50
CA ILE A 219 6.41 15.89 5.16
C ILE A 219 5.40 14.88 4.58
N GLU A 220 4.14 15.26 4.42
CA GLU A 220 3.13 14.38 3.83
C GLU A 220 3.51 13.99 2.39
N LEU A 221 3.86 14.97 1.55
CA LEU A 221 4.30 14.71 0.17
C LEU A 221 5.55 13.84 0.12
N LEU A 222 6.50 14.07 1.04
CA LEU A 222 7.73 13.30 1.19
C LEU A 222 7.41 11.84 1.50
N ILE A 223 6.57 11.57 2.50
CA ILE A 223 6.18 10.21 2.90
C ILE A 223 5.52 9.50 1.73
N ILE A 224 4.49 10.10 1.12
CA ILE A 224 3.80 9.53 -0.04
C ILE A 224 4.81 9.17 -1.13
N LYS A 225 5.76 10.07 -1.42
CA LYS A 225 6.74 9.83 -2.47
C LYS A 225 7.76 8.75 -2.11
N ILE A 226 8.20 8.67 -0.85
CA ILE A 226 9.07 7.61 -0.36
C ILE A 226 8.38 6.26 -0.50
N LEU A 227 7.13 6.12 -0.05
CA LEU A 227 6.38 4.86 -0.17
C LEU A 227 6.21 4.46 -1.65
N GLN A 228 5.96 5.41 -2.55
CA GLN A 228 5.92 5.15 -3.99
C GLN A 228 7.26 4.68 -4.57
N GLN A 229 8.35 5.39 -4.25
CA GLN A 229 9.68 5.03 -4.77
C GLN A 229 10.22 3.74 -4.17
N ALA A 230 9.89 3.44 -2.92
CA ALA A 230 10.23 2.18 -2.26
C ALA A 230 9.73 0.98 -3.08
N LYS A 231 8.48 1.02 -3.56
CA LYS A 231 7.91 -0.06 -4.41
C LYS A 231 8.74 -0.34 -5.65
N VAL A 232 9.31 0.69 -6.27
CA VAL A 232 10.04 0.57 -7.54
C VAL A 232 11.51 0.31 -7.29
N GLN A 233 12.17 1.21 -6.56
CA GLN A 233 13.62 1.21 -6.42
C GLN A 233 14.12 0.11 -5.49
N ILE A 234 13.48 -0.07 -4.32
CA ILE A 234 13.93 -1.07 -3.32
C ILE A 234 13.61 -2.48 -3.79
N SER A 235 12.48 -2.67 -4.49
CA SER A 235 12.16 -3.97 -5.10
C SER A 235 13.18 -4.38 -6.17
N ASN A 236 13.75 -3.41 -6.89
CA ASN A 236 14.78 -3.65 -7.91
C ASN A 236 16.19 -3.78 -7.30
N ASN A 237 16.50 -2.97 -6.30
CA ASN A 237 17.76 -3.01 -5.57
C ASN A 237 17.51 -2.78 -4.09
N PHE A 238 17.51 -3.88 -3.33
CA PHE A 238 17.16 -3.90 -1.92
C PHE A 238 18.00 -2.90 -1.10
N GLU A 239 19.30 -2.80 -1.34
CA GLU A 239 20.22 -1.96 -0.54
C GLU A 239 19.86 -0.47 -0.51
N ILE A 240 19.07 0.02 -1.47
CA ILE A 240 18.62 1.41 -1.51
C ILE A 240 17.77 1.78 -0.28
N TYR A 241 17.15 0.81 0.42
CA TYR A 241 16.38 1.11 1.64
C TYR A 241 17.21 1.88 2.68
N LYS A 242 18.53 1.66 2.72
CA LYS A 242 19.46 2.34 3.64
C LYS A 242 19.48 3.84 3.42
N SER A 243 19.48 4.27 2.16
CA SER A 243 19.45 5.68 1.79
C SER A 243 18.13 6.35 2.20
N TYR A 244 17.01 5.66 2.02
CA TYR A 244 15.71 6.14 2.47
C TYR A 244 15.62 6.22 4.00
N GLY A 245 16.10 5.20 4.71
CA GLY A 245 16.13 5.20 6.17
C GLY A 245 17.02 6.32 6.73
N LEU A 246 18.18 6.58 6.10
CA LEU A 246 19.05 7.69 6.48
C LEU A 246 18.39 9.05 6.24
N LEU A 247 17.73 9.24 5.08
CA LEU A 247 16.95 10.45 4.81
C LEU A 247 15.88 10.69 5.88
N LEU A 248 15.09 9.65 6.21
CA LEU A 248 14.06 9.72 7.24
C LEU A 248 14.66 10.03 8.62
N SER A 249 15.82 9.47 8.94
CA SER A 249 16.51 9.71 10.21
C SER A 249 17.02 11.16 10.31
N GLU A 250 17.56 11.71 9.24
CA GLU A 250 18.06 13.09 9.18
C GLU A 250 16.95 14.14 9.17
N LEU A 251 15.76 13.77 8.71
CA LEU A 251 14.57 14.61 8.69
C LEU A 251 13.61 14.29 9.86
N TYR A 252 14.05 13.49 10.83
CA TYR A 252 13.18 12.95 11.86
C TYR A 252 12.54 14.07 12.69
N SER A 253 11.22 13.99 12.82
CA SER A 253 10.41 14.72 13.78
C SER A 253 9.30 13.80 14.27
N ASN A 254 8.69 14.12 15.41
CA ASN A 254 7.53 13.37 15.90
C ASN A 254 6.38 13.42 14.88
N ASP A 255 6.18 14.55 14.21
CA ASP A 255 5.17 14.72 13.17
C ASP A 255 5.42 13.81 11.96
N LEU A 256 6.66 13.77 11.47
CA LEU A 256 7.05 12.87 10.38
C LEU A 256 6.83 11.41 10.78
N HIS A 257 7.23 11.05 11.99
CA HIS A 257 7.11 9.68 12.47
C HIS A 257 5.65 9.23 12.57
N SER A 258 4.78 10.05 13.16
CA SER A 258 3.35 9.77 13.28
C SER A 258 2.66 9.66 11.92
N LEU A 259 2.94 10.59 10.99
CA LEU A 259 2.38 10.54 9.64
C LEU A 259 2.90 9.34 8.84
N LEU A 260 4.19 8.99 9.00
CA LEU A 260 4.79 7.85 8.32
C LEU A 260 4.13 6.55 8.76
N LEU A 261 3.97 6.35 10.08
CA LEU A 261 3.41 5.12 10.62
C LEU A 261 1.94 4.94 10.20
N MET A 262 1.16 6.01 10.25
CA MET A 262 -0.23 6.00 9.74
C MET A 262 -0.27 5.67 8.24
N SER A 263 0.53 6.36 7.43
CA SER A 263 0.61 6.12 5.98
C SER A 263 1.07 4.71 5.65
N LEU A 264 1.95 4.13 6.47
CA LEU A 264 2.50 2.78 6.27
C LEU A 264 1.47 1.69 6.56
N ILE A 265 0.73 1.84 7.66
CA ILE A 265 -0.25 0.85 8.15
C ILE A 265 -1.50 0.83 7.27
N TYR A 266 -1.96 2.01 6.84
CA TYR A 266 -3.16 2.19 6.02
C TYR A 266 -2.88 2.27 4.51
N ASN A 267 -1.65 2.04 4.08
CA ASN A 267 -1.38 1.81 2.67
C ASN A 267 -2.18 0.58 2.21
N GLN A 268 -2.66 0.50 0.97
CA GLN A 268 -3.40 -0.66 0.44
C GLN A 268 -2.59 -1.37 -0.65
N ASP A 269 -1.36 -1.76 -0.31
CA ASP A 269 -0.44 -2.43 -1.23
C ASP A 269 -0.47 -3.95 -1.08
N LYS A 270 -0.09 -4.64 -2.14
CA LYS A 270 -0.10 -6.12 -2.18
C LYS A 270 1.30 -6.72 -2.09
N GLU A 271 1.40 -7.83 -1.36
CA GLU A 271 2.47 -8.84 -1.45
C GLU A 271 3.90 -8.27 -1.36
N LYS A 272 4.70 -8.48 -2.43
CA LYS A 272 6.13 -8.13 -2.51
C LYS A 272 6.43 -6.66 -2.29
N ASN A 273 5.47 -5.78 -2.57
CA ASN A 273 5.66 -4.35 -2.39
C ASN A 273 5.74 -4.01 -0.90
N LEU A 274 5.04 -4.74 -0.03
CA LEU A 274 5.05 -4.50 1.41
C LEU A 274 6.44 -4.69 2.00
N LYS A 275 7.19 -5.70 1.54
CA LYS A 275 8.59 -5.87 1.92
C LYS A 275 9.37 -4.58 1.68
N SER A 276 9.28 -4.03 0.47
CA SER A 276 10.01 -2.83 0.05
C SER A 276 9.54 -1.55 0.75
N ILE A 277 8.23 -1.42 1.04
CA ILE A 277 7.65 -0.22 1.66
C ILE A 277 7.99 -0.14 3.16
N TYR A 278 8.07 -1.28 3.86
CA TYR A 278 8.39 -1.32 5.29
C TYR A 278 9.89 -1.17 5.59
N THR A 279 10.78 -1.46 4.63
CA THR A 279 12.23 -1.46 4.89
C THR A 279 12.81 -0.07 5.22
N PRO A 280 12.39 1.06 4.61
CA PRO A 280 12.83 2.38 5.07
C PRO A 280 12.44 2.68 6.52
N TYR A 281 11.25 2.25 6.94
CA TYR A 281 10.78 2.43 8.31
C TYR A 281 11.60 1.60 9.31
N PHE A 282 11.86 0.32 9.00
CA PHE A 282 12.71 -0.51 9.87
C PHE A 282 14.14 0.01 9.94
N GLU A 283 14.68 0.55 8.85
CA GLU A 283 15.98 1.19 8.85
C GLU A 283 16.00 2.48 9.67
N LEU A 284 14.94 3.30 9.60
CA LEU A 284 14.76 4.45 10.48
C LEU A 284 14.83 4.04 11.96
N LEU A 285 14.06 3.02 12.36
CA LEU A 285 14.07 2.51 13.74
C LEU A 285 15.47 2.04 14.15
N ARG A 286 16.20 1.39 13.23
CA ARG A 286 17.56 0.88 13.46
C ARG A 286 18.55 2.02 13.69
N ILE A 287 18.56 3.03 12.81
CA ILE A 287 19.50 4.16 12.90
C ILE A 287 19.22 4.99 14.16
N ARG A 288 17.95 5.21 14.50
CA ARG A 288 17.52 5.99 15.67
C ARG A 288 17.52 5.20 16.98
N ASN A 289 17.92 3.92 16.97
CA ASN A 289 17.89 3.01 18.12
C ASN A 289 16.51 2.92 18.81
N MET A 290 15.43 2.97 18.04
CA MET A 290 14.05 2.91 18.56
C MET A 290 13.62 1.45 18.84
N PHE A 291 14.46 0.71 19.57
CA PHE A 291 14.30 -0.74 19.77
C PHE A 291 13.08 -1.11 20.61
N SER A 292 12.56 -0.21 21.45
CA SER A 292 11.30 -0.44 22.18
C SER A 292 10.13 -0.52 21.20
N GLU A 293 10.06 0.42 20.26
CA GLU A 293 9.03 0.43 19.23
C GLU A 293 9.21 -0.74 18.27
N SER A 294 10.43 -1.05 17.86
CA SER A 294 10.71 -2.27 17.07
C SER A 294 10.23 -3.54 17.78
N PHE A 295 10.44 -3.66 19.10
CA PHE A 295 9.99 -4.83 19.88
C PHE A 295 8.46 -4.88 19.96
N ASN A 296 7.82 -3.74 20.21
CA ASN A 296 6.36 -3.67 20.33
C ASN A 296 5.68 -3.89 18.99
N PHE A 297 6.29 -3.45 17.88
CA PHE A 297 5.81 -3.73 16.53
C PHE A 297 5.78 -5.24 16.26
N ILE A 298 6.88 -5.96 16.50
CA ILE A 298 6.90 -7.41 16.25
C ILE A 298 5.99 -8.17 17.21
N ALA A 299 5.90 -7.77 18.48
CA ALA A 299 4.95 -8.35 19.42
C ALA A 299 3.51 -8.16 18.93
N SER A 300 3.19 -6.97 18.42
CA SER A 300 1.88 -6.66 17.85
C SER A 300 1.50 -7.56 16.69
N VAL A 301 2.44 -7.77 15.77
CA VAL A 301 2.28 -8.68 14.64
C VAL A 301 2.06 -10.11 15.12
N LEU A 302 2.89 -10.58 16.06
CA LEU A 302 2.87 -11.98 16.52
C LEU A 302 1.69 -12.35 17.42
N ASN A 303 1.01 -11.35 17.97
CA ASN A 303 -0.20 -11.52 18.78
C ASN A 303 -1.47 -11.67 17.94
N GLU A 304 -1.41 -11.35 16.64
CA GLU A 304 -2.53 -11.47 15.72
C GLU A 304 -2.40 -12.73 14.85
N ARG A 305 -3.49 -13.19 14.24
CA ARG A 305 -3.42 -14.30 13.29
C ARG A 305 -2.69 -13.83 12.02
N PRO A 306 -1.67 -14.57 11.53
CA PRO A 306 -0.97 -14.17 10.32
C PRO A 306 -1.90 -14.16 9.11
N ASN A 307 -1.81 -13.11 8.31
CA ASN A 307 -2.32 -13.08 6.94
C ASN A 307 -1.16 -13.33 5.96
N PHE A 308 -1.45 -13.50 4.67
CA PHE A 308 -0.43 -13.78 3.65
C PHE A 308 0.67 -12.69 3.58
N ASP A 309 0.26 -11.42 3.73
CA ASP A 309 1.11 -10.24 3.59
C ASP A 309 2.12 -10.08 4.74
N VAL A 310 1.77 -10.53 5.94
CA VAL A 310 2.60 -10.38 7.14
C VAL A 310 3.97 -11.04 6.99
N PHE A 311 4.08 -12.10 6.20
CA PHE A 311 5.34 -12.84 6.03
C PHE A 311 6.39 -12.00 5.29
N PHE A 312 5.99 -11.15 4.36
CA PHE A 312 6.92 -10.25 3.67
C PHE A 312 7.48 -9.18 4.61
N ILE A 313 6.65 -8.69 5.53
CA ILE A 313 7.01 -7.68 6.53
C ILE A 313 7.87 -8.32 7.64
N LEU A 314 7.53 -9.54 8.06
CA LEU A 314 8.33 -10.30 9.02
C LEU A 314 9.73 -10.62 8.47
N GLU A 315 9.82 -10.98 7.19
CA GLU A 315 11.08 -11.21 6.50
C GLU A 315 11.97 -9.94 6.52
N SER A 316 11.44 -8.78 6.12
CA SER A 316 12.22 -7.54 6.14
C SER A 316 12.57 -7.07 7.55
N TYR A 317 11.66 -7.23 8.51
CA TYR A 317 11.91 -6.92 9.91
C TYR A 317 13.12 -7.71 10.44
N LEU A 318 13.13 -9.03 10.24
CA LEU A 318 14.21 -9.90 10.73
C LEU A 318 15.53 -9.61 10.02
N LEU A 319 15.50 -9.30 8.72
CA LEU A 319 16.69 -8.93 7.95
C LEU A 319 17.35 -7.64 8.47
N ILE A 320 16.56 -6.62 8.76
CA ILE A 320 17.07 -5.27 9.08
C ILE A 320 17.32 -5.12 10.59
N LEU A 321 16.32 -5.47 11.40
CA LEU A 321 16.34 -5.25 12.85
C LEU A 321 16.81 -6.47 13.63
N GLY A 322 16.70 -7.68 13.08
CA GLY A 322 17.03 -8.93 13.77
C GLY A 322 18.39 -8.94 14.48
N PRO A 323 19.51 -8.53 13.84
CA PRO A 323 20.81 -8.48 14.49
C PRO A 323 20.84 -7.52 15.69
N ASN A 324 20.28 -6.32 15.53
CA ASN A 324 20.21 -5.32 16.59
C ASN A 324 19.32 -5.76 17.75
N MET A 325 18.19 -6.41 17.45
CA MET A 325 17.27 -6.93 18.45
C MET A 325 17.88 -8.09 19.25
N LEU A 326 18.64 -8.98 18.60
CA LEU A 326 19.42 -10.01 19.31
C LEU A 326 20.47 -9.38 20.22
N ARG A 327 21.21 -8.39 19.73
CA ARG A 327 22.23 -7.71 20.53
C ARG A 327 21.64 -6.98 21.73
N TYR A 328 20.48 -6.34 21.56
CA TYR A 328 19.87 -5.51 22.60
C TYR A 328 19.03 -6.31 23.62
N TYR A 329 18.19 -7.24 23.16
CA TYR A 329 17.28 -8.01 24.02
C TYR A 329 17.75 -9.43 24.32
N GLY A 330 18.80 -9.91 23.65
CA GLY A 330 19.45 -11.18 23.92
C GLY A 330 18.47 -12.37 23.97
N GLY A 331 18.46 -13.05 25.12
CA GLY A 331 17.63 -14.24 25.35
C GLY A 331 16.13 -14.01 25.13
N ARG A 332 15.60 -12.81 25.41
CA ARG A 332 14.18 -12.50 25.20
C ARG A 332 13.82 -12.55 23.72
N PHE A 333 14.65 -11.94 22.87
CA PHE A 333 14.43 -11.97 21.43
C PHE A 333 14.70 -13.37 20.84
N LYS A 334 15.65 -14.15 21.40
CA LYS A 334 15.78 -15.59 21.06
C LYS A 334 14.49 -16.37 21.34
N GLY A 335 13.76 -16.03 22.41
CA GLY A 335 12.42 -16.57 22.70
C GLY A 335 11.40 -16.23 21.61
N VAL A 336 11.40 -14.97 21.15
CA VAL A 336 10.55 -14.51 20.03
C VAL A 336 10.88 -15.28 18.74
N LEU A 337 12.16 -15.46 18.40
CA LEU A 337 12.57 -16.24 17.22
C LEU A 337 12.09 -17.69 17.28
N LYS A 338 12.19 -18.34 18.46
CA LYS A 338 11.66 -19.69 18.68
C LYS A 338 10.13 -19.74 18.49
N TYR A 339 9.41 -18.74 19.01
CA TYR A 339 7.97 -18.65 18.83
C TYR A 339 7.60 -18.51 17.34
N ILE A 340 8.31 -17.66 16.60
CA ILE A 340 8.11 -17.48 15.16
C ILE A 340 8.22 -18.83 14.44
N VAL A 341 9.30 -19.58 14.66
CA VAL A 341 9.58 -20.85 13.95
C VAL A 341 8.64 -21.97 14.35
N ASN A 342 8.37 -22.12 15.64
CA ASN A 342 7.67 -23.28 16.18
C ASN A 342 6.15 -23.14 16.15
N ILE A 343 5.63 -21.90 16.17
CA ILE A 343 4.21 -21.62 16.32
C ILE A 343 3.73 -20.74 15.17
N TYR A 344 4.22 -19.50 15.09
CA TYR A 344 3.59 -18.47 14.25
C TYR A 344 3.58 -18.80 12.75
N ILE A 345 4.74 -19.16 12.18
CA ILE A 345 4.83 -19.43 10.73
C ILE A 345 4.11 -20.71 10.30
N ARG A 346 3.79 -21.62 11.24
CA ARG A 346 3.00 -22.82 10.96
C ARG A 346 1.52 -22.53 10.78
N MET A 347 1.06 -21.34 11.16
CA MET A 347 -0.34 -20.93 11.05
C MET A 347 -0.70 -20.33 9.68
N GLY A 348 0.29 -20.10 8.81
CA GLY A 348 0.07 -19.56 7.45
C GLY A 348 0.48 -20.52 6.34
N ASP A 349 0.27 -20.07 5.10
CA ASP A 349 0.32 -20.87 3.88
C ASP A 349 1.38 -20.41 2.85
N ASN A 350 2.16 -19.37 3.15
CA ASN A 350 3.18 -18.81 2.27
C ASN A 350 4.54 -19.54 2.39
N GLU A 351 4.60 -20.79 1.91
CA GLU A 351 5.79 -21.65 2.03
C GLU A 351 7.12 -20.98 1.58
N PRO A 352 7.17 -20.27 0.43
CA PRO A 352 8.41 -19.60 0.02
C PRO A 352 8.92 -18.58 1.05
N SER A 353 8.02 -17.80 1.66
CA SER A 353 8.40 -16.80 2.66
C SER A 353 8.76 -17.44 3.99
N ILE A 354 8.07 -18.52 4.36
CA ILE A 354 8.38 -19.34 5.55
C ILE A 354 9.82 -19.88 5.48
N VAL A 355 10.23 -20.45 4.33
CA VAL A 355 11.59 -20.97 4.13
C VAL A 355 12.64 -19.85 4.25
N ARG A 356 12.38 -18.67 3.66
CA ARG A 356 13.29 -17.51 3.79
C ARG A 356 13.40 -17.02 5.24
N ILE A 357 12.27 -16.92 5.95
CA ILE A 357 12.25 -16.53 7.37
C ILE A 357 13.06 -17.50 8.23
N LYS A 358 12.85 -18.82 8.07
CA LYS A 358 13.64 -19.85 8.78
C LYS A 358 15.14 -19.67 8.51
N THR A 359 15.51 -19.51 7.24
CA THR A 359 16.92 -19.30 6.84
C THR A 359 17.53 -18.06 7.49
N ILE A 360 16.77 -16.95 7.57
CA ILE A 360 17.22 -15.72 8.24
C ILE A 360 17.42 -15.98 9.73
N ILE A 361 16.47 -16.64 10.39
CA ILE A 361 16.54 -16.95 11.82
C ILE A 361 17.72 -17.86 12.13
N ASP A 362 17.97 -18.90 11.33
CA ASP A 362 19.10 -19.81 11.53
C ASP A 362 20.44 -19.06 11.44
N LYS A 363 20.58 -18.17 10.43
CA LYS A 363 21.77 -17.30 10.30
C LYS A 363 21.94 -16.37 11.50
N LEU A 364 20.85 -15.77 11.97
CA LEU A 364 20.86 -14.87 13.13
C LEU A 364 21.27 -15.60 14.41
N VAL A 365 20.74 -16.80 14.65
CA VAL A 365 21.07 -17.59 15.84
C VAL A 365 22.53 -18.05 15.81
N ASN A 366 23.00 -18.54 14.67
CA ASN A 366 24.36 -19.06 14.51
C ASN A 366 25.44 -17.97 14.53
N SER A 367 25.10 -16.73 14.18
CA SER A 367 26.05 -15.61 14.21
C SER A 367 26.29 -15.05 15.63
N TYR A 368 25.51 -15.49 16.62
CA TYR A 368 25.55 -15.03 18.03
C TYR A 368 25.69 -16.22 19.02
N MET A 369 26.17 -17.36 18.53
CA MET A 369 26.81 -18.41 19.32
C MET A 369 28.31 -18.28 19.13
#